data_AF-A0A7K2TBS9-F1
#
_entry.id   AF-A0A7K2TBS9-F1
#
_cell.length_a   1.000
_cell.length_b   1.000
_cell.length_c   1.000
_cell.angle_alpha   90.00
_cell.angle_beta   90.00
_cell.angle_gamma   90.00
#
_symmetry.space_group_name_H-M   'P 1'
#
loop_
_entity.id
_entity.type
_entity.pdbx_description
1 polymer ?
#
loop_
_entity_poly.entity_id
_entity_poly.type
_entity_poly.pdbx_seq_one_letter_code
_entity_poly.pdbx_strand_id
1 'polypeptide(L)'
;MDPGQDLGGLHPRRPLPRHPRRGRRRPPRTPGHHHRRRHRHAAGRHRHPPVRPRLPRPVHLHRHHPAPGRHHRHRHPRRRRQRPRPQGLPPARPERDHRDHRPGRLRQHGGRGVSTAPRTHAQAQEWARTGTDLFLGAVAALDDDAFHRPSALPGWTRAHLVAHLAANADALCNLTHWAATGERTPMYASAGERAEGIAKGDTLTPGELRTWLQESARRLERSLDALTGDQWRTEVLTAQGRTVPATELPWMRAREVCVHAVDLATQTVAFTDLPDGFLTALVHDIRTRRGLTDLPDGPLPEVTAWLAGRPHTLADAPALGPWL
;
A
#
# COMPACT_ATOMS: atom_id res chain seq x y z
N MET A 1 -15.45 22.40 -10.83
CA MET A 1 -14.01 22.68 -10.82
C MET A 1 -13.36 21.50 -10.15
N ASP A 2 -12.60 20.73 -10.92
CA ASP A 2 -12.00 19.47 -10.52
C ASP A 2 -10.52 19.73 -10.21
N PRO A 3 -10.04 19.55 -8.97
CA PRO A 3 -8.64 19.71 -8.65
C PRO A 3 -7.98 18.33 -8.52
N GLY A 4 -7.01 18.05 -9.38
CA GLY A 4 -5.93 17.11 -9.04
C GLY A 4 -5.65 16.03 -10.07
N GLN A 5 -5.03 16.41 -11.18
CA GLN A 5 -3.61 16.10 -11.44
C GLN A 5 -3.24 16.67 -12.82
N ASP A 6 -2.46 17.74 -12.79
CA ASP A 6 -1.93 18.41 -13.98
C ASP A 6 -0.80 17.56 -14.58
N LEU A 7 -1.03 17.01 -15.76
CA LEU A 7 -0.07 16.21 -16.51
C LEU A 7 0.83 17.15 -17.31
N GLY A 8 1.94 17.57 -16.70
CA GLY A 8 2.97 18.39 -17.33
C GLY A 8 3.62 17.68 -18.54
N GLY A 9 3.11 17.95 -19.74
CA GLY A 9 3.70 17.55 -21.02
C GLY A 9 4.51 18.68 -21.65
N LEU A 10 5.83 18.47 -21.78
CA LEU A 10 6.73 19.31 -22.58
C LEU A 10 6.57 18.97 -24.07
N HIS A 11 6.07 19.90 -24.89
CA HIS A 11 6.40 19.95 -26.33
C HIS A 11 6.30 21.38 -26.90
N PRO A 12 7.25 21.81 -27.75
CA PRO A 12 7.26 23.16 -28.31
C PRO A 12 6.36 23.32 -29.53
N ARG A 13 5.82 24.53 -29.63
CA ARG A 13 4.87 25.06 -30.63
C ARG A 13 5.42 25.04 -32.07
N ARG A 14 4.56 24.75 -33.05
CA ARG A 14 4.56 25.40 -34.38
C ARG A 14 3.15 25.47 -35.00
N PRO A 15 2.86 26.47 -35.85
CA PRO A 15 1.49 26.97 -36.09
C PRO A 15 0.82 26.41 -37.35
N LEU A 16 -0.52 26.36 -37.33
CA LEU A 16 -1.39 26.07 -38.47
C LEU A 16 -1.77 27.36 -39.24
N PRO A 17 -1.96 27.32 -40.56
CA PRO A 17 -2.63 28.38 -41.31
C PRO A 17 -4.15 28.18 -41.42
N ARG A 18 -4.86 29.29 -41.60
CA ARG A 18 -6.33 29.48 -41.59
C ARG A 18 -6.97 29.36 -42.98
N HIS A 19 -8.31 29.17 -42.94
CA HIS A 19 -9.40 29.56 -43.87
C HIS A 19 -10.04 28.46 -44.77
N PRO A 20 -11.30 28.63 -45.26
CA PRO A 20 -12.51 29.16 -44.60
C PRO A 20 -13.84 28.38 -44.90
N ARG A 21 -14.86 28.75 -44.10
CA ARG A 21 -16.33 28.56 -44.17
C ARG A 21 -17.02 28.15 -45.50
N ARG A 22 -17.98 27.22 -45.38
CA ARG A 22 -19.32 27.11 -46.05
C ARG A 22 -20.16 26.15 -45.16
N GLY A 23 -21.41 26.32 -44.72
CA GLY A 23 -22.55 27.12 -45.14
C GLY A 23 -23.59 26.24 -45.85
N ARG A 24 -24.64 25.75 -45.12
CA ARG A 24 -26.05 25.45 -45.56
C ARG A 24 -26.72 24.43 -44.60
N ARG A 25 -27.72 24.85 -43.81
CA ARG A 25 -29.19 24.82 -44.02
C ARG A 25 -29.85 23.42 -43.88
N ARG A 26 -30.57 23.23 -42.77
CA ARG A 26 -31.62 22.20 -42.55
C ARG A 26 -32.91 22.54 -43.31
N PRO A 27 -33.76 21.54 -43.57
CA PRO A 27 -35.18 21.68 -43.22
C PRO A 27 -35.77 20.44 -42.49
N PRO A 28 -36.97 20.56 -41.86
CA PRO A 28 -37.59 19.52 -41.02
C PRO A 28 -38.83 18.85 -41.68
N ARG A 29 -39.27 17.68 -41.16
CA ARG A 29 -40.68 17.15 -41.12
C ARG A 29 -40.70 15.66 -40.68
N THR A 30 -41.20 15.34 -39.47
CA THR A 30 -42.54 14.85 -39.05
C THR A 30 -42.72 13.32 -39.01
N PRO A 31 -43.60 12.79 -38.11
CA PRO A 31 -43.41 11.49 -37.46
C PRO A 31 -44.23 10.34 -38.10
N GLY A 32 -43.66 9.14 -38.07
CA GLY A 32 -44.29 7.90 -38.53
C GLY A 32 -44.88 7.07 -37.40
N HIS A 33 -46.17 6.76 -37.50
CA HIS A 33 -46.93 5.85 -36.65
C HIS A 33 -46.35 4.42 -36.65
N HIS A 34 -46.11 3.85 -35.46
CA HIS A 34 -45.85 2.42 -35.30
C HIS A 34 -47.13 1.64 -35.02
N HIS A 35 -47.44 0.72 -35.94
CA HIS A 35 -48.48 -0.29 -35.79
C HIS A 35 -48.14 -1.29 -34.67
N ARG A 36 -49.13 -1.50 -33.80
CA ARG A 36 -49.23 -2.62 -32.85
C ARG A 36 -49.16 -3.96 -33.58
N ARG A 37 -48.22 -4.82 -33.21
CA ARG A 37 -48.36 -6.28 -33.31
C ARG A 37 -48.14 -6.91 -31.94
N ARG A 38 -49.19 -7.53 -31.43
CA ARG A 38 -49.22 -8.32 -30.20
C ARG A 38 -48.59 -9.68 -30.49
N HIS A 39 -47.54 -10.04 -29.77
CA HIS A 39 -47.11 -11.43 -29.64
C HIS A 39 -47.36 -11.89 -28.20
N ARG A 40 -48.27 -12.87 -28.09
CA ARG A 40 -48.54 -13.65 -26.88
C ARG A 40 -47.37 -14.63 -26.69
N HIS A 41 -46.69 -14.58 -25.56
CA HIS A 41 -45.80 -15.66 -25.12
C HIS A 41 -46.46 -16.44 -23.98
N ALA A 42 -46.62 -17.73 -24.22
CA ALA A 42 -47.17 -18.70 -23.29
C ALA A 42 -46.16 -19.03 -22.18
N ALA A 43 -46.66 -19.10 -20.96
CA ALA A 43 -45.92 -19.47 -19.77
C ALA A 43 -45.65 -20.98 -19.74
N GLY A 44 -44.40 -21.38 -20.01
CA GLY A 44 -43.89 -22.73 -19.78
C GLY A 44 -43.49 -22.91 -18.31
N ARG A 45 -44.28 -23.66 -17.55
CA ARG A 45 -43.96 -24.08 -16.18
C ARG A 45 -43.09 -25.33 -16.22
N HIS A 46 -41.78 -25.19 -16.05
CA HIS A 46 -40.89 -26.32 -15.75
C HIS A 46 -40.73 -26.44 -14.24
N ARG A 47 -41.29 -27.52 -13.67
CA ARG A 47 -41.10 -27.91 -12.26
C ARG A 47 -39.84 -28.76 -12.16
N HIS A 48 -38.82 -28.27 -11.47
CA HIS A 48 -37.67 -29.08 -11.03
C HIS A 48 -38.00 -29.83 -9.73
N PRO A 49 -37.60 -31.11 -9.58
CA PRO A 49 -37.75 -31.84 -8.31
C PRO A 49 -36.72 -31.33 -7.27
N PRO A 50 -37.06 -31.36 -5.96
CA PRO A 50 -36.19 -30.81 -4.93
C PRO A 50 -34.98 -31.71 -4.63
N VAL A 51 -33.78 -31.11 -4.66
CA VAL A 51 -32.53 -31.71 -4.18
C VAL A 51 -32.51 -31.63 -2.65
N ARG A 52 -32.46 -32.77 -1.97
CA ARG A 52 -32.28 -32.84 -0.51
C ARG A 52 -30.81 -32.61 -0.14
N PRO A 53 -30.49 -31.75 0.84
CA PRO A 53 -29.11 -31.58 1.31
C PRO A 53 -28.66 -32.80 2.14
N ARG A 54 -27.53 -33.41 1.76
CA ARG A 54 -26.85 -34.44 2.56
C ARG A 54 -25.97 -33.74 3.62
N LEU A 55 -26.17 -34.08 4.89
CA LEU A 55 -25.32 -33.67 6.00
C LEU A 55 -23.93 -34.33 5.88
N PRO A 56 -22.82 -33.62 6.15
CA PRO A 56 -21.48 -34.21 6.15
C PRO A 56 -21.28 -35.11 7.37
N ARG A 57 -20.75 -36.32 7.15
CA ARG A 57 -20.35 -37.26 8.22
C ARG A 57 -19.02 -36.79 8.84
N PRO A 58 -18.82 -36.90 10.16
CA PRO A 58 -17.57 -36.51 10.81
C PRO A 58 -16.45 -37.50 10.48
N VAL A 59 -15.29 -36.97 10.08
CA VAL A 59 -14.04 -37.72 9.94
C VAL A 59 -13.30 -37.66 11.27
N HIS A 60 -13.13 -38.80 11.93
CA HIS A 60 -12.29 -38.93 13.11
C HIS A 60 -10.80 -38.91 12.71
N LEU A 61 -10.09 -37.85 13.10
CA LEU A 61 -8.62 -37.81 13.05
C LEU A 61 -8.06 -38.53 14.27
N HIS A 62 -7.52 -39.74 14.08
CA HIS A 62 -6.68 -40.40 15.07
C HIS A 62 -5.38 -39.60 15.27
N ARG A 63 -5.23 -38.98 16.44
CA ARG A 63 -3.95 -38.51 16.97
C ARG A 63 -3.13 -39.72 17.42
N HIS A 64 -2.02 -39.99 16.74
CA HIS A 64 -0.93 -40.81 17.28
C HIS A 64 0.27 -39.92 17.59
N HIS A 65 0.56 -39.73 18.87
CA HIS A 65 1.89 -39.43 19.39
C HIS A 65 2.68 -40.74 19.50
N PRO A 66 3.99 -40.70 19.25
CA PRO A 66 4.87 -41.24 20.27
C PRO A 66 6.19 -40.47 20.45
N ALA A 67 6.56 -40.27 21.70
CA ALA A 67 7.92 -40.25 22.22
C ALA A 67 7.87 -40.93 23.61
N PRO A 68 8.97 -41.37 24.25
CA PRO A 68 10.38 -41.39 23.84
C PRO A 68 11.06 -42.77 24.01
N GLY A 69 12.22 -42.98 23.39
CA GLY A 69 13.03 -44.19 23.59
C GLY A 69 14.52 -43.87 23.69
N ARG A 70 15.07 -43.93 24.91
CA ARG A 70 16.51 -43.90 25.22
C ARG A 70 17.10 -45.30 25.06
N HIS A 71 18.33 -45.45 24.58
CA HIS A 71 19.30 -46.41 25.15
C HIS A 71 20.78 -45.99 24.95
N HIS A 72 21.47 -45.99 26.09
CA HIS A 72 22.91 -46.02 26.40
C HIS A 72 23.66 -47.19 25.74
N ARG A 73 24.99 -47.39 25.69
CA ARG A 73 26.29 -46.77 26.13
C ARG A 73 27.37 -47.57 25.34
N HIS A 74 28.60 -47.10 25.13
CA HIS A 74 29.85 -47.58 25.79
C HIS A 74 31.03 -46.73 25.21
N ARG A 75 31.76 -45.91 26.00
CA ARG A 75 33.06 -46.17 26.72
C ARG A 75 34.18 -46.64 25.77
N HIS A 76 35.39 -46.06 25.65
CA HIS A 76 36.35 -45.55 26.66
C HIS A 76 37.52 -44.72 25.99
N PRO A 77 38.55 -44.19 26.73
CA PRO A 77 39.15 -42.85 26.52
C PRO A 77 40.65 -42.84 26.13
N ARG A 78 41.20 -41.71 25.64
CA ARG A 78 42.65 -41.38 25.80
C ARG A 78 42.98 -39.86 25.88
N ARG A 79 43.51 -39.49 27.06
CA ARG A 79 44.67 -38.63 27.40
C ARG A 79 44.76 -37.14 26.98
N ARG A 80 44.85 -36.33 28.05
CA ARG A 80 45.37 -34.95 28.22
C ARG A 80 46.71 -34.67 27.53
N ARG A 81 46.92 -33.40 27.13
CA ARG A 81 48.07 -32.54 27.53
C ARG A 81 47.79 -31.05 27.25
N GLN A 82 48.00 -30.20 28.26
CA GLN A 82 48.05 -28.73 28.19
C GLN A 82 49.53 -28.27 28.23
N ARG A 83 49.84 -27.11 27.64
CA ARG A 83 51.12 -26.37 27.77
C ARG A 83 50.90 -24.85 27.58
N PRO A 84 51.83 -23.97 28.05
CA PRO A 84 51.50 -22.90 29.01
C PRO A 84 51.78 -21.45 28.53
N ARG A 85 51.40 -20.49 29.39
CA ARG A 85 51.67 -19.02 29.30
C ARG A 85 53.10 -18.64 29.72
N PRO A 86 53.63 -17.47 29.32
CA PRO A 86 54.75 -16.82 29.99
C PRO A 86 54.36 -15.59 30.84
N GLN A 87 55.16 -15.32 31.87
CA GLN A 87 55.13 -14.20 32.83
C GLN A 87 56.22 -13.17 32.52
N GLY A 88 56.04 -11.92 32.98
CA GLY A 88 57.13 -10.94 33.18
C GLY A 88 56.63 -9.53 33.58
N LEU A 89 56.89 -9.14 34.83
CA LEU A 89 56.78 -7.78 35.45
C LEU A 89 58.19 -7.42 35.98
N PRO A 90 58.61 -6.13 36.11
CA PRO A 90 58.49 -5.39 37.40
C PRO A 90 58.49 -3.82 37.24
N PRO A 91 58.67 -2.98 38.29
CA PRO A 91 57.99 -2.86 39.60
C PRO A 91 57.35 -1.45 39.83
N ALA A 92 57.11 -1.07 41.09
CA ALA A 92 55.99 -0.27 41.61
C ALA A 92 56.26 1.20 42.07
N ARG A 93 55.16 2.00 42.06
CA ARG A 93 54.66 3.05 43.04
C ARG A 93 55.43 4.38 43.24
N PRO A 94 54.79 5.49 43.74
CA PRO A 94 53.59 5.54 44.62
C PRO A 94 52.47 6.56 44.30
N GLU A 95 51.39 6.41 45.08
CA GLU A 95 50.11 7.12 45.13
C GLU A 95 50.20 8.62 45.48
N ARG A 96 49.26 9.41 44.94
CA ARG A 96 48.60 10.54 45.63
C ARG A 96 47.13 10.67 45.20
N ASP A 97 46.28 10.21 46.12
CA ASP A 97 45.08 10.81 46.69
C ASP A 97 44.13 11.77 45.92
N HIS A 98 42.84 11.51 46.16
CA HIS A 98 41.70 12.44 46.21
C HIS A 98 41.16 13.09 44.91
N ARG A 99 40.05 12.57 44.37
CA ARG A 99 38.68 13.10 44.63
C ARG A 99 37.62 12.36 43.81
N ASP A 100 36.59 11.97 44.54
CA ASP A 100 35.33 11.35 44.13
C ASP A 100 34.54 12.31 43.23
N HIS A 101 34.24 11.94 41.98
CA HIS A 101 33.17 12.53 41.16
C HIS A 101 32.68 11.47 40.16
N ARG A 102 31.54 10.85 40.47
CA ARG A 102 30.76 10.06 39.50
C ARG A 102 30.23 10.98 38.39
N PRO A 103 30.33 10.59 37.11
CA PRO A 103 29.31 10.91 36.13
C PRO A 103 28.45 9.67 35.89
N GLY A 104 27.14 9.86 36.05
CA GLY A 104 26.13 8.89 35.71
C GLY A 104 26.30 8.42 34.27
N ARG A 105 26.06 7.13 34.08
CA ARG A 105 26.08 6.40 32.82
C ARG A 105 24.97 6.96 31.91
N LEU A 106 25.27 8.04 31.20
CA LEU A 106 24.47 8.48 30.05
C LEU A 106 24.53 7.33 29.04
N ARG A 107 23.41 6.63 28.91
CA ARG A 107 23.16 5.75 27.77
C ARG A 107 23.34 6.60 26.53
N GLN A 108 24.44 6.38 25.82
CA GLN A 108 24.59 6.83 24.46
C GLN A 108 23.48 6.13 23.66
N HIS A 109 22.38 6.84 23.43
CA HIS A 109 21.54 6.59 22.28
C HIS A 109 22.42 6.92 21.08
N GLY A 110 23.12 5.90 20.57
CA GLY A 110 23.76 5.97 19.28
C GLY A 110 22.68 6.35 18.27
N GLY A 111 22.74 7.60 17.79
CA GLY A 111 22.01 8.02 16.62
C GLY A 111 22.37 7.06 15.51
N ARG A 112 21.46 6.14 15.19
CA ARG A 112 21.54 5.40 13.94
C ARG A 112 21.37 6.47 12.88
N GLY A 113 22.46 6.79 12.17
CA GLY A 113 22.35 7.52 10.92
C GLY A 113 21.24 6.87 10.11
N VAL A 114 20.33 7.70 9.59
CA VAL A 114 19.28 7.26 8.69
C VAL A 114 19.95 6.45 7.58
N SER A 115 19.69 5.15 7.55
CA SER A 115 20.28 4.28 6.55
C SER A 115 19.80 4.76 5.18
N THR A 116 20.73 5.25 4.36
CA THR A 116 20.50 5.66 2.97
C THR A 116 20.39 4.46 2.02
N ALA A 117 20.44 3.23 2.55
CA ALA A 117 20.30 2.03 1.76
C ALA A 117 18.90 2.00 1.12
N PRO A 118 18.81 1.70 -0.19
CA PRO A 118 17.52 1.58 -0.85
C PRO A 118 16.67 0.51 -0.16
N ARG A 119 15.36 0.79 -0.02
CA ARG A 119 14.40 -0.18 0.51
C ARG A 119 14.51 -1.51 -0.24
N THR A 120 14.45 -2.61 0.49
CA THR A 120 14.40 -3.95 -0.11
C THR A 120 12.97 -4.30 -0.55
N HIS A 121 12.86 -5.27 -1.45
CA HIS A 121 11.56 -5.83 -1.85
C HIS A 121 10.77 -6.38 -0.65
N ALA A 122 11.44 -7.12 0.24
CA ALA A 122 10.83 -7.70 1.43
C ALA A 122 10.26 -6.63 2.39
N GLN A 123 11.00 -5.53 2.60
CA GLN A 123 10.50 -4.40 3.40
C GLN A 123 9.26 -3.77 2.77
N ALA A 124 9.23 -3.61 1.44
CA ALA A 124 8.05 -3.07 0.77
C ALA A 124 6.82 -3.99 0.90
N GLN A 125 7.01 -5.31 0.85
CA GLN A 125 5.93 -6.29 1.11
C GLN A 125 5.42 -6.21 2.56
N GLU A 126 6.34 -6.13 3.52
CA GLU A 126 5.99 -5.97 4.94
C GLU A 126 5.19 -4.68 5.19
N TRP A 127 5.66 -3.54 4.68
CA TRP A 127 4.95 -2.26 4.84
C TRP A 127 3.60 -2.25 4.13
N ALA A 128 3.46 -2.93 2.99
CA ALA A 128 2.17 -3.08 2.33
C ALA A 128 1.17 -3.85 3.19
N ARG A 129 1.61 -4.92 3.88
CA ARG A 129 0.78 -5.67 4.83
C ARG A 129 0.44 -4.82 6.05
N THR A 130 1.43 -4.20 6.69
CA THR A 130 1.22 -3.32 7.86
C THR A 130 0.23 -2.20 7.56
N GLY A 131 0.40 -1.47 6.46
CA GLY A 131 -0.54 -0.41 6.10
C GLY A 131 -1.93 -0.94 5.76
N THR A 132 -2.03 -2.11 5.14
CA THR A 132 -3.32 -2.76 4.83
C THR A 132 -4.05 -3.12 6.12
N ASP A 133 -3.35 -3.69 7.11
CA ASP A 133 -3.93 -4.04 8.41
C ASP A 133 -4.39 -2.80 9.18
N LEU A 134 -3.56 -1.74 9.21
CA LEU A 134 -3.92 -0.46 9.82
C LEU A 134 -5.17 0.14 9.17
N PHE A 135 -5.22 0.19 7.83
CA PHE A 135 -6.35 0.76 7.10
C PHE A 135 -7.62 -0.07 7.29
N LEU A 136 -7.54 -1.40 7.16
CA LEU A 136 -8.67 -2.30 7.36
C LEU A 136 -9.21 -2.21 8.80
N GLY A 137 -8.32 -2.16 9.79
CA GLY A 137 -8.69 -1.99 11.20
C GLY A 137 -9.39 -0.66 11.46
N ALA A 138 -8.85 0.44 10.93
CA ALA A 138 -9.44 1.77 11.07
C ALA A 138 -10.82 1.85 10.40
N VAL A 139 -10.98 1.27 9.20
CA VAL A 139 -12.28 1.19 8.53
C VAL A 139 -13.25 0.32 9.32
N ALA A 140 -12.83 -0.85 9.81
CA ALA A 140 -13.67 -1.75 10.60
C ALA A 140 -14.24 -1.10 11.86
N ALA A 141 -13.52 -0.15 12.46
CA ALA A 141 -13.95 0.61 13.64
C ALA A 141 -14.93 1.76 13.34
N LEU A 142 -15.11 2.16 12.08
CA LEU A 142 -16.10 3.17 11.71
C LEU A 142 -17.52 2.66 11.95
N ASP A 143 -18.42 3.54 12.41
CA ASP A 143 -19.85 3.33 12.20
C ASP A 143 -20.23 3.69 10.74
N ASP A 144 -21.44 3.34 10.34
CA ASP A 144 -21.90 3.55 8.97
C ASP A 144 -22.08 5.04 8.64
N ASP A 145 -22.52 5.87 9.60
CA ASP A 145 -22.65 7.32 9.41
C ASP A 145 -21.29 8.01 9.19
N ALA A 146 -20.22 7.50 9.79
CA ALA A 146 -18.89 8.03 9.64
C ALA A 146 -18.34 7.93 8.22
N PHE A 147 -18.87 7.05 7.37
CA PHE A 147 -18.50 6.95 5.95
C PHE A 147 -18.85 8.23 5.18
N HIS A 148 -19.93 8.90 5.56
CA HIS A 148 -20.39 10.14 4.93
C HIS A 148 -19.66 11.39 5.44
N ARG A 149 -18.89 11.27 6.52
CA ARG A 149 -18.09 12.39 7.02
C ARG A 149 -16.87 12.65 6.14
N PRO A 150 -16.34 13.89 6.14
CA PRO A 150 -15.10 14.21 5.46
C PRO A 150 -13.92 13.34 5.93
N SER A 151 -13.07 12.98 4.98
CA SER A 151 -11.69 12.51 5.24
C SER A 151 -10.76 13.73 5.43
N ALA A 152 -9.46 13.50 5.62
CA ALA A 152 -8.46 14.58 5.60
C ALA A 152 -8.20 15.13 4.19
N LEU A 153 -8.62 14.41 3.14
CA LEU A 153 -8.44 14.84 1.76
C LEU A 153 -9.55 15.83 1.36
N PRO A 154 -9.20 16.99 0.76
CA PRO A 154 -10.19 17.99 0.35
C PRO A 154 -11.26 17.42 -0.57
N GLY A 155 -12.52 17.61 -0.20
CA GLY A 155 -13.68 17.18 -1.01
C GLY A 155 -13.99 15.69 -0.97
N TRP A 156 -13.21 14.87 -0.24
CA TRP A 156 -13.42 13.43 -0.16
C TRP A 156 -14.07 13.05 1.16
N THR A 157 -15.17 12.29 1.09
CA THR A 157 -15.70 11.57 2.25
C THR A 157 -14.84 10.35 2.57
N ARG A 158 -15.02 9.75 3.75
CA ARG A 158 -14.35 8.47 4.06
C ARG A 158 -14.79 7.35 3.11
N ALA A 159 -16.03 7.39 2.62
CA ALA A 159 -16.52 6.45 1.61
C ALA A 159 -15.72 6.55 0.30
N HIS A 160 -15.43 7.75 -0.19
CA HIS A 160 -14.57 7.97 -1.35
C HIS A 160 -13.18 7.39 -1.15
N LEU A 161 -12.59 7.62 0.03
CA LEU A 161 -11.26 7.10 0.34
C LEU A 161 -11.24 5.57 0.39
N VAL A 162 -12.24 4.94 1.01
CA VAL A 162 -12.37 3.47 1.04
C VAL A 162 -12.54 2.90 -0.38
N ALA A 163 -13.38 3.52 -1.20
CA ALA A 163 -13.57 3.12 -2.60
C ALA A 163 -12.27 3.26 -3.42
N HIS A 164 -11.53 4.35 -3.23
CA HIS A 164 -10.20 4.55 -3.84
C HIS A 164 -9.23 3.42 -3.48
N LEU A 165 -9.11 3.06 -2.20
CA LEU A 165 -8.18 2.02 -1.77
C LEU A 165 -8.55 0.63 -2.29
N ALA A 166 -9.85 0.34 -2.43
CA ALA A 166 -10.32 -0.89 -3.06
C ALA A 166 -10.02 -0.90 -4.57
N ALA A 167 -10.33 0.19 -5.29
CA ALA A 167 -10.03 0.33 -6.70
C ALA A 167 -8.51 0.31 -7.00
N ASN A 168 -7.69 0.89 -6.12
CA ASN A 168 -6.23 0.80 -6.20
C ASN A 168 -5.74 -0.65 -6.11
N ALA A 169 -6.29 -1.45 -5.19
CA ALA A 169 -5.92 -2.86 -5.09
C ALA A 169 -6.29 -3.65 -6.35
N ASP A 170 -7.46 -3.38 -6.92
CA ASP A 170 -7.91 -3.98 -8.18
C ASP A 170 -6.99 -3.59 -9.35
N ALA A 171 -6.63 -2.31 -9.44
CA ALA A 171 -5.69 -1.81 -10.44
C ALA A 171 -4.29 -2.44 -10.31
N LEU A 172 -3.83 -2.71 -9.09
CA LEU A 172 -2.57 -3.42 -8.87
C LEU A 172 -2.69 -4.91 -9.21
N CYS A 173 -3.88 -5.52 -9.05
CA CYS A 173 -4.11 -6.88 -9.52
C CYS A 173 -3.92 -7.00 -11.05
N ASN A 174 -4.35 -5.99 -11.82
CA ASN A 174 -4.08 -5.94 -13.26
C ASN A 174 -2.58 -5.99 -13.57
N LEU A 175 -1.75 -5.24 -12.82
CA LEU A 175 -0.30 -5.29 -12.99
C LEU A 175 0.31 -6.62 -12.55
N THR A 176 -0.21 -7.25 -11.49
CA THR A 176 0.23 -8.61 -11.13
C THR A 176 -0.14 -9.64 -12.19
N HIS A 177 -1.30 -9.50 -12.83
CA HIS A 177 -1.69 -10.35 -13.95
C HIS A 177 -0.73 -10.17 -15.12
N TRP A 178 -0.46 -8.92 -15.52
CA TRP A 178 0.51 -8.61 -16.56
C TRP A 178 1.90 -9.19 -16.23
N ALA A 179 2.39 -8.98 -15.01
CA ALA A 179 3.67 -9.55 -14.58
C ALA A 179 3.72 -11.08 -14.69
N ALA A 180 2.60 -11.75 -14.38
CA ALA A 180 2.49 -13.19 -14.38
C ALA A 180 2.40 -13.80 -15.79
N THR A 181 1.65 -13.17 -16.70
CA THR A 181 1.33 -13.72 -18.02
C THR A 181 2.14 -13.12 -19.17
N GLY A 182 2.71 -11.93 -18.96
CA GLY A 182 3.28 -11.11 -20.04
C GLY A 182 2.22 -10.37 -20.87
N GLU A 183 0.92 -10.61 -20.61
CA GLU A 183 -0.18 -9.95 -21.33
C GLU A 183 -0.41 -8.57 -20.76
N ARG A 184 -0.27 -7.53 -21.59
CA ARG A 184 -0.38 -6.14 -21.13
C ARG A 184 -1.78 -5.85 -20.58
N THR A 185 -1.86 -5.61 -19.27
CA THR A 185 -3.09 -5.18 -18.58
C THR A 185 -2.79 -3.92 -17.75
N PRO A 186 -3.18 -2.72 -18.21
CA PRO A 186 -2.87 -1.48 -17.52
C PRO A 186 -3.58 -1.39 -16.15
N MET A 187 -3.04 -0.56 -15.24
CA MET A 187 -3.69 -0.29 -13.94
C MET A 187 -5.15 0.15 -14.11
N TYR A 188 -5.35 1.10 -15.01
CA TYR A 188 -6.65 1.60 -15.42
C TYR A 188 -6.68 1.63 -16.95
N ALA A 189 -7.78 1.20 -17.55
CA ALA A 189 -8.06 1.29 -18.98
C ALA A 189 -8.16 2.75 -19.44
N SER A 190 -8.56 3.65 -18.55
CA SER A 190 -8.57 5.10 -18.80
C SER A 190 -8.50 5.90 -17.50
N ALA A 191 -8.23 7.21 -17.59
CA ALA A 191 -8.37 8.11 -16.44
C ALA A 191 -9.82 8.13 -15.89
N GLY A 192 -10.82 7.92 -16.75
CA GLY A 192 -12.23 7.85 -16.36
C GLY A 192 -12.52 6.68 -15.41
N GLU A 193 -11.90 5.51 -15.63
CA GLU A 193 -12.11 4.34 -14.78
C GLU A 193 -11.62 4.56 -13.34
N ARG A 194 -10.51 5.29 -13.17
CA ARG A 194 -10.04 5.68 -11.82
C ARG A 194 -11.09 6.55 -11.12
N ALA A 195 -11.61 7.56 -11.82
CA ALA A 195 -12.62 8.47 -11.27
C ALA A 195 -13.93 7.72 -10.94
N GLU A 196 -14.37 6.80 -11.81
CA GLU A 196 -15.52 5.93 -11.58
C GLU A 196 -15.34 5.04 -10.35
N GLY A 197 -14.14 4.49 -10.15
CA GLY A 197 -13.80 3.70 -8.97
C GLY A 197 -13.97 4.50 -7.67
N ILE A 198 -13.55 5.76 -7.66
CA ILE A 198 -13.71 6.68 -6.52
C ILE A 198 -15.19 7.07 -6.33
N ALA A 199 -15.89 7.38 -7.42
CA ALA A 199 -17.30 7.78 -7.40
C ALA A 199 -18.24 6.70 -6.84
N LYS A 200 -17.82 5.42 -6.84
CA LYS A 200 -18.56 4.37 -6.14
C LYS A 200 -18.73 4.64 -4.64
N GLY A 201 -17.89 5.49 -4.04
CA GLY A 201 -18.04 5.95 -2.67
C GLY A 201 -19.35 6.69 -2.40
N ASP A 202 -19.98 7.29 -3.42
CA ASP A 202 -21.28 7.96 -3.29
C ASP A 202 -22.46 6.98 -3.45
N THR A 203 -22.24 5.82 -4.05
CA THR A 203 -23.32 4.91 -4.47
C THR A 203 -23.41 3.63 -3.66
N LEU A 204 -22.27 3.14 -3.15
CA LEU A 204 -22.22 1.90 -2.38
C LEU A 204 -22.52 2.17 -0.90
N THR A 205 -23.20 1.21 -0.27
CA THR A 205 -23.40 1.23 1.18
C THR A 205 -22.07 0.98 1.92
N PRO A 206 -21.94 1.41 3.18
CA PRO A 206 -20.77 1.12 4.00
C PRO A 206 -20.44 -0.38 4.07
N GLY A 207 -21.44 -1.25 4.15
CA GLY A 207 -21.25 -2.71 4.13
C GLY A 207 -20.65 -3.23 2.83
N GLU A 208 -21.10 -2.72 1.68
CA GLU A 208 -20.54 -3.05 0.36
C GLU A 208 -19.11 -2.52 0.21
N LEU A 209 -18.83 -1.30 0.69
CA LEU A 209 -17.49 -0.72 0.67
C LEU A 209 -16.50 -1.52 1.53
N ARG A 210 -16.90 -1.94 2.74
CA ARG A 210 -16.08 -2.83 3.59
C ARG A 210 -15.78 -4.15 2.88
N THR A 211 -16.80 -4.75 2.29
CA THR A 211 -16.66 -6.03 1.57
C THR A 211 -15.69 -5.89 0.41
N TRP A 212 -15.88 -4.88 -0.45
CA TRP A 212 -15.01 -4.64 -1.60
C TRP A 212 -13.56 -4.36 -1.17
N LEU A 213 -13.35 -3.52 -0.14
CA LEU A 213 -12.03 -3.25 0.41
C LEU A 213 -11.33 -4.53 0.91
N GLN A 214 -12.03 -5.37 1.66
CA GLN A 214 -11.46 -6.63 2.17
C GLN A 214 -11.16 -7.63 1.06
N GLU A 215 -12.07 -7.79 0.10
CA GLU A 215 -11.91 -8.75 -1.00
C GLU A 215 -10.79 -8.34 -1.95
N SER A 216 -10.74 -7.06 -2.33
CA SER A 216 -9.69 -6.50 -3.19
C SER A 216 -8.30 -6.61 -2.54
N ALA A 217 -8.18 -6.27 -1.25
CA ALA A 217 -6.93 -6.42 -0.50
C ALA A 217 -6.45 -7.89 -0.46
N ARG A 218 -7.34 -8.83 -0.13
CA ARG A 218 -7.01 -10.27 -0.11
C ARG A 218 -6.68 -10.81 -1.51
N ARG A 219 -7.32 -10.30 -2.56
CA ARG A 219 -7.03 -10.69 -3.94
C ARG A 219 -5.63 -10.23 -4.34
N LEU A 220 -5.29 -8.98 -4.02
CA LEU A 220 -3.96 -8.42 -4.30
C LEU A 220 -2.88 -9.18 -3.54
N GLU A 221 -3.09 -9.47 -2.25
CA GLU A 221 -2.12 -10.25 -1.47
C GLU A 221 -1.85 -11.62 -2.12
N ARG A 222 -2.91 -12.37 -2.45
CA ARG A 222 -2.76 -13.67 -3.13
C ARG A 222 -2.08 -13.55 -4.49
N SER A 223 -2.36 -12.50 -5.26
CA SER A 223 -1.77 -12.35 -6.60
C SER A 223 -0.30 -11.98 -6.52
N LEU A 224 0.11 -11.16 -5.55
CA LEU A 224 1.52 -10.88 -5.27
C LEU A 224 2.25 -12.15 -4.80
N ASP A 225 1.69 -12.88 -3.84
CA ASP A 225 2.30 -14.12 -3.31
C ASP A 225 2.46 -15.22 -4.37
N ALA A 226 1.65 -15.19 -5.44
CA ALA A 226 1.72 -16.14 -6.54
C ALA A 226 2.82 -15.84 -7.57
N LEU A 227 3.42 -14.65 -7.56
CA LEU A 227 4.46 -14.29 -8.52
C LEU A 227 5.78 -15.02 -8.22
N THR A 228 6.34 -15.64 -9.25
CA THR A 228 7.65 -16.29 -9.21
C THR A 228 8.80 -15.29 -9.38
N GLY A 229 10.03 -15.71 -9.07
CA GLY A 229 11.21 -14.85 -9.13
C GLY A 229 11.41 -14.15 -10.49
N ASP A 230 11.08 -14.83 -11.59
CA ASP A 230 11.19 -14.26 -12.94
C ASP A 230 10.06 -13.27 -13.24
N GLN A 231 8.83 -13.60 -12.85
CA GLN A 231 7.66 -12.72 -13.02
C GLN A 231 7.79 -11.42 -12.21
N TRP A 232 8.46 -11.46 -11.06
CA TRP A 232 8.80 -10.26 -10.30
C TRP A 232 9.69 -9.27 -11.06
N ARG A 233 10.48 -9.76 -12.02
CA ARG A 233 11.36 -8.92 -12.86
C ARG A 233 10.66 -8.43 -14.13
N THR A 234 9.45 -8.89 -14.43
CA THR A 234 8.66 -8.41 -15.56
C THR A 234 8.42 -6.91 -15.42
N GLU A 235 8.67 -6.17 -16.50
CA GLU A 235 8.39 -4.74 -16.57
C GLU A 235 6.90 -4.47 -16.79
N VAL A 236 6.34 -3.58 -15.97
CA VAL A 236 4.96 -3.12 -16.04
C VAL A 236 4.91 -1.60 -16.10
N LEU A 237 3.80 -1.06 -16.60
CA LEU A 237 3.60 0.38 -16.74
C LEU A 237 2.68 0.92 -15.63
N THR A 238 3.21 1.80 -14.79
CA THR A 238 2.43 2.52 -13.77
C THR A 238 1.42 3.48 -14.40
N ALA A 239 0.39 3.89 -13.64
CA ALA A 239 -0.57 4.89 -14.10
C ALA A 239 0.07 6.23 -14.52
N GLN A 240 1.25 6.56 -13.99
CA GLN A 240 2.02 7.77 -14.35
C GLN A 240 2.97 7.54 -15.55
N GLY A 241 2.86 6.42 -16.26
CA GLY A 241 3.66 6.14 -17.45
C GLY A 241 5.11 5.71 -17.19
N ARG A 242 5.49 5.44 -15.93
CA ARG A 242 6.81 4.88 -15.60
C ARG A 242 6.82 3.37 -15.81
N THR A 243 7.78 2.88 -16.56
CA THR A 243 8.11 1.45 -16.65
C THR A 243 8.91 1.04 -15.42
N VAL A 244 8.43 0.03 -14.69
CA VAL A 244 9.05 -0.46 -13.45
C VAL A 244 8.97 -1.99 -13.40
N PRO A 245 9.92 -2.68 -12.73
CA PRO A 245 9.75 -4.11 -12.45
C PRO A 245 8.56 -4.34 -11.52
N ALA A 246 7.93 -5.51 -11.60
CA ALA A 246 6.81 -5.88 -10.72
C ALA A 246 7.19 -5.87 -9.22
N THR A 247 8.48 -5.96 -8.88
CA THR A 247 8.97 -5.74 -7.49
C THR A 247 8.63 -4.35 -6.93
N GLU A 248 8.20 -3.40 -7.75
CA GLU A 248 7.73 -2.08 -7.32
C GLU A 248 6.28 -2.09 -6.80
N LEU A 249 5.48 -3.10 -7.16
CA LEU A 249 4.05 -3.15 -6.82
C LEU A 249 3.77 -3.12 -5.30
N PRO A 250 4.53 -3.85 -4.44
CA PRO A 250 4.34 -3.73 -3.00
C PRO A 250 4.61 -2.31 -2.47
N TRP A 251 5.60 -1.60 -3.02
CA TRP A 251 5.85 -0.21 -2.63
C TRP A 251 4.74 0.73 -3.06
N MET A 252 4.21 0.53 -4.28
CA MET A 252 3.05 1.28 -4.74
C MET A 252 1.88 1.10 -3.78
N ARG A 253 1.59 -0.14 -3.37
CA ARG A 253 0.54 -0.42 -2.39
C ARG A 253 0.83 0.20 -1.02
N ALA A 254 2.04 -0.02 -0.48
CA ALA A 254 2.43 0.44 0.85
C ALA A 254 2.22 1.95 1.02
N ARG A 255 2.60 2.74 0.01
CA ARG A 255 2.39 4.20 0.02
C ARG A 255 0.91 4.57 0.15
N GLU A 256 0.06 3.94 -0.66
CA GLU A 256 -1.38 4.18 -0.65
C GLU A 256 -1.98 3.84 0.72
N VAL A 257 -1.76 2.62 1.21
CA VAL A 257 -2.41 2.17 2.46
C VAL A 257 -1.88 2.87 3.70
N CYS A 258 -0.57 3.13 3.80
CA CYS A 258 0.00 3.75 5.00
C CYS A 258 -0.38 5.23 5.09
N VAL A 259 -0.27 5.98 3.99
CA VAL A 259 -0.61 7.41 4.00
C VAL A 259 -2.13 7.59 4.16
N HIS A 260 -2.94 6.80 3.44
CA HIS A 260 -4.38 6.96 3.51
C HIS A 260 -5.01 6.40 4.80
N ALA A 261 -4.31 5.58 5.58
CA ALA A 261 -4.74 5.24 6.94
C ALA A 261 -4.78 6.49 7.83
N VAL A 262 -3.82 7.41 7.67
CA VAL A 262 -3.84 8.73 8.33
C VAL A 262 -4.95 9.60 7.74
N ASP A 263 -5.11 9.59 6.41
CA ASP A 263 -6.11 10.43 5.74
C ASP A 263 -7.56 10.04 6.06
N LEU A 264 -7.83 8.86 6.61
CA LEU A 264 -9.16 8.48 7.08
C LEU A 264 -9.70 9.41 8.18
N ALA A 265 -8.81 10.18 8.84
CA ALA A 265 -9.15 11.24 9.80
C ALA A 265 -10.06 10.74 10.95
N THR A 266 -9.77 9.57 11.48
CA THR A 266 -10.39 9.02 12.70
C THR A 266 -9.57 9.32 13.96
N GLN A 267 -8.40 9.95 13.79
CA GLN A 267 -7.38 10.16 14.84
C GLN A 267 -6.83 8.85 15.45
N THR A 268 -7.08 7.71 14.80
CA THR A 268 -6.62 6.39 15.23
C THR A 268 -5.23 6.04 14.68
N VAL A 269 -4.87 6.61 13.53
CA VAL A 269 -3.58 6.38 12.87
C VAL A 269 -2.97 7.73 12.52
N ALA A 270 -1.71 7.91 12.90
CA ALA A 270 -0.88 9.06 12.59
C ALA A 270 0.43 8.60 11.95
N PHE A 271 1.19 9.55 11.38
CA PHE A 271 2.52 9.24 10.82
C PHE A 271 3.49 8.65 11.86
N THR A 272 3.30 8.95 13.15
CA THR A 272 4.07 8.37 14.26
C THR A 272 3.83 6.88 14.47
N ASP A 273 2.72 6.34 13.95
CA ASP A 273 2.39 4.92 14.08
C ASP A 273 2.95 4.09 12.91
N LEU A 274 3.52 4.75 11.90
CA LEU A 274 4.07 4.09 10.72
C LEU A 274 5.54 3.70 10.95
N PRO A 275 6.03 2.59 10.35
CA PRO A 275 7.41 2.15 10.53
C PRO A 275 8.43 3.22 10.11
N ASP A 276 9.46 3.49 10.93
CA ASP A 276 10.53 4.45 10.61
C ASP A 276 11.21 4.19 9.27
N GLY A 277 11.40 2.92 8.92
CA GLY A 277 11.95 2.52 7.62
C GLY A 277 11.05 2.90 6.45
N PHE A 278 9.74 2.78 6.61
CA PHE A 278 8.75 3.21 5.62
C PHE A 278 8.80 4.73 5.46
N LEU A 279 8.75 5.48 6.58
CA LEU A 279 8.83 6.94 6.57
C LEU A 279 10.11 7.44 5.90
N THR A 280 11.26 6.84 6.23
CA THR A 280 12.55 7.15 5.59
C THR A 280 12.51 6.94 4.07
N ALA A 281 11.99 5.79 3.62
CA ALA A 281 11.85 5.49 2.20
C ALA A 281 10.87 6.44 1.50
N LEU A 282 9.80 6.82 2.20
CA LEU A 282 8.77 7.73 1.71
C LEU A 282 9.32 9.15 1.53
N VAL A 283 10.04 9.67 2.53
CA VAL A 283 10.76 10.95 2.46
C VAL A 283 11.68 10.97 1.24
N HIS A 284 12.47 9.91 1.03
CA HIS A 284 13.36 9.81 -0.12
C HIS A 284 12.59 9.85 -1.46
N ASP A 285 11.51 9.06 -1.60
CA ASP A 285 10.70 9.00 -2.81
C ASP A 285 10.01 10.36 -3.11
N ILE A 286 9.37 10.98 -2.11
CA ILE A 286 8.70 12.27 -2.29
C ILE A 286 9.71 13.37 -2.63
N ARG A 287 10.80 13.47 -1.87
CA ARG A 287 11.86 14.46 -2.10
C ARG A 287 12.38 14.36 -3.54
N THR A 288 12.69 13.14 -3.98
CA THR A 288 13.21 12.88 -5.34
C THR A 288 12.18 13.29 -6.40
N ARG A 289 10.91 12.90 -6.26
CA ARG A 289 9.86 13.23 -7.24
C ARG A 289 9.51 14.70 -7.29
N ARG A 290 9.61 15.40 -6.16
CA ARG A 290 9.39 16.85 -6.09
C ARG A 290 10.62 17.67 -6.49
N GLY A 291 11.79 17.05 -6.64
CA GLY A 291 13.04 17.74 -6.97
C GLY A 291 13.54 18.66 -5.86
N LEU A 292 13.23 18.33 -4.59
CA LEU A 292 13.64 19.13 -3.44
C LEU A 292 15.09 18.80 -3.05
N THR A 293 15.91 19.84 -2.87
CA THR A 293 17.30 19.73 -2.41
C THR A 293 17.40 19.69 -0.89
N ASP A 294 16.58 20.50 -0.22
CA ASP A 294 16.61 20.71 1.22
C ASP A 294 15.33 20.22 1.88
N LEU A 295 15.45 19.74 3.11
CA LEU A 295 14.35 19.34 3.96
C LEU A 295 14.40 20.17 5.25
N PRO A 296 13.25 20.57 5.82
CA PRO A 296 13.21 21.20 7.13
C PRO A 296 13.74 20.23 8.20
N ASP A 297 14.39 20.79 9.21
CA ASP A 297 14.75 20.05 10.42
C ASP A 297 13.50 19.68 11.20
N GLY A 298 13.45 18.45 11.72
CA GLY A 298 12.38 18.02 12.60
C GLY A 298 12.25 16.50 12.74
N PRO A 299 11.28 16.04 13.54
CA PRO A 299 10.99 14.63 13.68
C PRO A 299 10.60 14.00 12.33
N LEU A 300 11.08 12.79 12.04
CA LEU A 300 10.82 12.09 10.78
C LEU A 300 9.31 12.01 10.41
N PRO A 301 8.37 11.71 11.34
CA PRO A 301 6.93 11.74 11.04
C PRO A 301 6.43 13.11 10.56
N GLU A 302 6.90 14.20 11.16
CA GLU A 302 6.48 15.57 10.83
C GLU A 302 7.02 16.00 9.47
N VAL A 303 8.29 15.68 9.17
CA VAL A 303 8.90 15.92 7.85
C VAL A 303 8.19 15.11 6.77
N THR A 304 7.78 13.88 7.09
CA THR A 304 7.03 13.03 6.17
C THR A 304 5.63 13.58 5.89
N ALA A 305 4.91 14.00 6.94
CA ALA A 305 3.59 14.60 6.82
C ALA A 305 3.63 15.87 5.95
N TRP A 306 4.60 16.76 6.20
CA TRP A 306 4.84 17.96 5.39
C TRP A 306 5.12 17.63 3.92
N LEU A 307 6.05 16.71 3.63
CA LEU A 307 6.36 16.29 2.26
C LEU A 307 5.14 15.73 1.52
N ALA A 308 4.31 14.99 2.24
CA ALA A 308 3.06 14.46 1.74
C ALA A 308 1.96 15.54 1.59
N GLY A 309 2.16 16.76 2.07
CA GLY A 309 1.14 17.81 2.06
C GLY A 309 -0.01 17.53 3.05
N ARG A 310 0.29 16.88 4.17
CA ARG A 310 -0.63 16.63 5.30
C ARG A 310 -0.31 17.58 6.46
N PRO A 311 -1.22 17.78 7.42
CA PRO A 311 -0.96 18.62 8.59
C PRO A 311 0.32 18.21 9.33
N HIS A 312 1.11 19.21 9.73
CA HIS A 312 2.38 19.06 10.46
C HIS A 312 2.61 20.26 11.38
N THR A 313 3.59 20.14 12.27
CA THR A 313 3.96 21.15 13.28
C THR A 313 5.29 21.85 13.01
N LEU A 314 5.96 21.52 11.91
CA LEU A 314 7.23 22.15 11.51
C LEU A 314 7.09 23.67 11.34
N ALA A 315 7.99 24.41 11.98
CA ALA A 315 8.09 25.85 11.84
C ALA A 315 8.67 26.23 10.47
N ASP A 316 8.18 27.33 9.90
CA ASP A 316 8.70 27.96 8.67
C ASP A 316 8.75 27.05 7.42
N ALA A 317 8.09 25.89 7.44
CA ALA A 317 8.03 24.98 6.32
C ALA A 317 6.98 25.46 5.29
N PRO A 318 7.35 25.70 4.02
CA PRO A 318 6.42 26.21 3.02
C PRO A 318 5.34 25.17 2.70
N ALA A 319 4.10 25.61 2.49
CA ALA A 319 3.01 24.71 2.15
C ALA A 319 3.29 23.95 0.85
N LEU A 320 3.24 22.63 0.91
CA LEU A 320 3.29 21.77 -0.26
C LEU A 320 1.88 21.28 -0.61
N GLY A 321 1.55 21.20 -1.90
CA GLY A 321 0.29 20.56 -2.34
C GLY A 321 0.25 19.07 -1.98
N PRO A 322 -0.93 18.42 -2.03
CA PRO A 322 -1.07 17.01 -1.68
C PRO A 322 -0.19 16.10 -2.56
N TRP A 323 0.18 14.95 -2.01
CA TRP A 323 0.91 13.90 -2.70
C TRP A 323 0.21 12.54 -2.54
N LEU A 324 -0.03 11.83 -3.66
CA LEU A 324 -1.04 10.76 -3.81
C LEU A 324 -2.47 11.29 -3.88
#